data_AF-A0A956UDV8-F1
#
_entry.id   AF-A0A956UDV8-F1
#
_cell.length_a   1.000
_cell.length_b   1.000
_cell.length_c   1.000
_cell.angle_alpha   90.00
_cell.angle_beta   90.00
_cell.angle_gamma   90.00
#
_symmetry.space_group_name_H-M   'P 1'
#
loop_
_entity.id
_entity.type
_entity.pdbx_description
1 polymer ?
#
loop_
_entity_poly.entity_id
_entity_poly.type
_entity_poly.pdbx_seq_one_letter_code
_entity_poly.pdbx_strand_id
1 'polypeptide(L)'
;LSDDSICSDWSKYSRTASCSAKPGLTRTEIMVMGNSRYWQGDLVINGGILKDMIDADSVRSVLGGLGAGMEVAGQASAEQTARLVGIFGKSEADPRGEIRGQRHTMLTDDDISDTRYSRCVLASVVASVVGDTAIYISTRSEHHGPLGGGTLALIARVDEV
;
A
#
# COMPACT_ATOMS: atom_id res chain seq x y z
N LEU A 1 -8.69 -3.70 -23.02
CA LEU A 1 -9.09 -2.56 -22.18
C LEU A 1 -9.63 -1.48 -23.12
N SER A 2 -10.65 -0.73 -22.71
CA SER A 2 -11.20 0.41 -23.47
C SER A 2 -11.16 1.67 -22.61
N ASP A 3 -11.19 2.84 -23.25
CA ASP A 3 -11.17 4.14 -22.56
C ASP A 3 -12.34 4.27 -21.59
N ASP A 4 -13.53 3.80 -21.98
CA ASP A 4 -14.74 3.79 -21.13
C ASP A 4 -14.60 2.98 -19.83
N SER A 5 -13.58 2.12 -19.73
CA SER A 5 -13.33 1.34 -18.51
C SER A 5 -12.43 2.04 -17.50
N ILE A 6 -11.70 3.07 -17.94
CA ILE A 6 -10.77 3.83 -17.09
C ILE A 6 -11.58 4.69 -16.12
N CYS A 7 -11.23 4.63 -14.84
CA CYS A 7 -11.90 5.26 -13.71
C CYS A 7 -13.42 4.96 -13.63
N SER A 8 -13.85 3.80 -14.16
CA SER A 8 -15.27 3.43 -14.26
C SER A 8 -15.51 1.96 -13.91
N ASP A 9 -14.70 1.04 -14.45
CA ASP A 9 -14.81 -0.40 -14.16
C ASP A 9 -13.78 -0.83 -13.11
N TRP A 10 -14.20 -0.79 -11.86
CA TRP A 10 -13.35 -1.10 -10.70
C TRP A 10 -13.08 -2.60 -10.50
N SER A 11 -13.68 -3.47 -11.31
CA SER A 11 -13.30 -4.90 -11.34
C SER A 11 -11.91 -5.10 -11.96
N LYS A 12 -11.43 -4.11 -12.72
CA LYS A 12 -10.12 -4.09 -13.34
C LYS A 12 -9.15 -3.33 -12.45
N TYR A 13 -8.17 -4.03 -11.91
CA TYR A 13 -7.09 -3.40 -11.15
C TYR A 13 -5.81 -4.22 -11.23
N SER A 14 -4.67 -3.57 -11.02
CA SER A 14 -3.39 -4.22 -10.80
C SER A 14 -3.20 -4.54 -9.31
N ARG A 15 -2.58 -5.67 -9.02
CA ARG A 15 -2.29 -6.11 -7.64
C ARG A 15 -0.97 -5.53 -7.10
N THR A 16 -0.18 -4.86 -7.93
CA THR A 16 1.19 -4.43 -7.61
C THR A 16 1.53 -3.03 -8.10
N ALA A 17 0.67 -2.40 -8.92
CA ALA A 17 0.97 -1.07 -9.44
C ALA A 17 0.83 -0.01 -8.36
N SER A 18 1.78 0.93 -8.37
CA SER A 18 1.79 2.13 -7.54
C SER A 18 2.19 3.30 -8.42
N CYS A 19 1.19 3.94 -9.05
CA CYS A 19 1.44 5.06 -9.96
C CYS A 19 1.33 6.41 -9.24
N SER A 20 2.11 7.37 -9.70
CA SER A 20 2.02 8.77 -9.31
C SER A 20 2.09 9.64 -10.55
N ALA A 21 1.39 10.77 -10.56
CA ALA A 21 1.37 11.71 -11.66
C ALA A 21 1.83 13.08 -11.17
N LYS A 22 2.62 13.77 -12.01
CA LYS A 22 3.06 15.14 -11.77
C LYS A 22 2.85 15.97 -13.03
N PRO A 23 2.27 17.18 -12.93
CA PRO A 23 2.16 18.08 -14.08
C PRO A 23 3.53 18.34 -14.72
N GLY A 24 3.56 18.37 -16.06
CA GLY A 24 4.76 18.72 -16.84
C GLY A 24 5.66 17.54 -17.23
N LEU A 25 5.35 16.30 -16.85
CA LEU A 25 6.04 15.11 -17.35
C LEU A 25 5.42 14.66 -18.68
N THR A 26 6.24 14.45 -19.70
CA THR A 26 5.83 14.00 -21.05
C THR A 26 6.07 12.51 -21.29
N ARG A 27 6.55 11.79 -20.27
CA ARG A 27 6.85 10.37 -20.31
C ARG A 27 6.47 9.69 -19.01
N THR A 28 6.25 8.38 -19.08
CA THR A 28 6.12 7.51 -17.90
C THR A 28 7.49 6.92 -17.58
N GLU A 29 7.90 7.06 -16.32
CA GLU A 29 9.07 6.36 -15.78
C GLU A 29 8.57 5.14 -15.02
N ILE A 30 9.12 3.97 -15.33
CA ILE A 30 8.69 2.69 -14.77
C ILE A 30 9.84 2.08 -14.00
N MET A 31 9.61 1.79 -12.71
CA MET A 31 10.52 1.04 -11.87
C MET A 31 9.82 -0.25 -11.42
N VAL A 32 10.46 -1.39 -11.68
CA VAL A 32 9.97 -2.71 -11.28
C VAL A 32 10.79 -3.21 -10.10
N MET A 33 10.11 -3.59 -9.03
CA MET A 33 10.71 -4.24 -7.86
C MET A 33 10.22 -5.68 -7.78
N GLY A 34 11.10 -6.62 -7.48
CA GLY A 34 10.76 -8.04 -7.39
C GLY A 34 11.91 -8.87 -6.83
N ASN A 35 11.66 -10.17 -6.68
CA ASN A 35 12.67 -11.15 -6.27
C ASN A 35 13.11 -11.97 -7.49
N SER A 36 14.37 -12.38 -7.52
CA SER A 36 14.91 -13.23 -8.59
C SER A 36 15.98 -14.15 -8.03
N ARG A 37 15.95 -15.44 -8.41
CA ARG A 37 17.00 -16.42 -8.07
C ARG A 37 18.38 -16.10 -8.65
N TYR A 38 18.44 -15.11 -9.54
CA TYR A 38 19.68 -14.65 -10.17
C TYR A 38 20.26 -13.40 -9.49
N TRP A 39 19.61 -12.88 -8.45
CA TRP A 39 20.08 -11.72 -7.69
C TRP A 39 20.76 -12.18 -6.40
N GLN A 40 21.76 -11.41 -5.96
CA GLN A 40 22.45 -11.58 -4.68
C GLN A 40 22.09 -10.43 -3.73
N GLY A 41 22.27 -10.64 -2.43
CA GLY A 41 22.00 -9.66 -1.38
C GLY A 41 20.99 -10.18 -0.36
N ASP A 42 20.71 -9.34 0.64
CA ASP A 42 19.91 -9.67 1.82
C ASP A 42 18.48 -9.11 1.74
N LEU A 43 18.08 -8.49 0.62
CA LEU A 43 16.77 -7.85 0.49
C LEU A 43 15.75 -8.71 -0.23
N VAL A 44 14.58 -8.83 0.38
CA VAL A 44 13.39 -9.43 -0.24
C VAL A 44 12.23 -8.44 -0.22
N ILE A 45 11.38 -8.51 -1.24
CA ILE A 45 10.12 -7.77 -1.32
C ILE A 45 8.94 -8.73 -1.24
N ASN A 46 7.92 -8.36 -0.47
CA ASN A 46 6.60 -9.00 -0.56
C ASN A 46 5.53 -7.93 -0.77
N GLY A 47 4.48 -8.29 -1.51
CA GLY A 47 3.39 -7.39 -1.85
C GLY A 47 2.02 -8.03 -1.67
N GLY A 48 1.02 -7.21 -1.41
CA GLY A 48 -0.36 -7.66 -1.26
C GLY A 48 -1.37 -6.54 -1.45
N ILE A 49 -2.62 -6.91 -1.23
CA ILE A 49 -3.79 -6.05 -1.43
C ILE A 49 -4.42 -5.78 -0.07
N LEU A 50 -4.76 -4.52 0.15
CA LEU A 50 -5.62 -4.07 1.24
C LEU A 50 -7.06 -3.96 0.70
N LYS A 51 -8.02 -4.55 1.40
CA LYS A 51 -9.45 -4.51 1.00
C LYS A 51 -10.08 -3.15 1.24
N ASP A 52 -9.63 -2.47 2.29
CA ASP A 52 -9.97 -1.10 2.65
C ASP A 52 -8.78 -0.45 3.38
N MET A 53 -8.86 0.85 3.65
CA MET A 53 -7.77 1.59 4.30
C MET A 53 -7.49 1.19 5.76
N ILE A 54 -8.36 0.39 6.40
CA ILE A 54 -8.22 -0.06 7.78
C ILE A 54 -7.99 -1.58 7.87
N ASP A 55 -7.52 -2.19 6.78
CA ASP A 55 -7.25 -3.62 6.66
C ASP A 55 -5.88 -4.01 7.26
N ALA A 56 -5.78 -3.88 8.59
CA ALA A 56 -4.57 -4.25 9.33
C ALA A 56 -4.23 -5.74 9.23
N ASP A 57 -5.22 -6.61 8.97
CA ASP A 57 -4.98 -8.04 8.76
C ASP A 57 -4.18 -8.29 7.49
N SER A 58 -4.53 -7.61 6.39
CA SER A 58 -3.73 -7.69 5.17
C SER A 58 -2.34 -7.08 5.34
N VAL A 59 -2.16 -6.01 6.14
CA VAL A 59 -0.82 -5.50 6.48
C VAL A 59 0.02 -6.57 7.17
N ARG A 60 -0.53 -7.24 8.20
CA ARG A 60 0.15 -8.35 8.89
C ARG A 60 0.45 -9.52 7.95
N SER A 61 -0.48 -9.85 7.06
CA SER A 61 -0.27 -10.91 6.07
C SER A 61 0.86 -10.58 5.09
N VAL A 62 0.98 -9.32 4.64
CA VAL A 62 2.09 -8.90 3.78
C VAL A 62 3.42 -8.92 4.53
N LEU A 63 3.44 -8.49 5.79
CA LEU A 63 4.62 -8.55 6.65
C LEU A 63 5.09 -10.00 6.86
N GLY A 64 4.19 -10.90 7.27
CA GLY A 64 4.50 -12.32 7.45
C GLY A 64 4.93 -13.01 6.15
N GLY A 65 4.39 -12.58 4.99
CA GLY A 65 4.79 -13.12 3.70
C GLY A 65 6.21 -12.76 3.24
N LEU A 66 6.92 -11.87 3.95
CA LEU A 66 8.37 -11.72 3.80
C LEU A 66 9.14 -12.96 4.29
N GLY A 67 8.51 -13.79 5.13
CA GLY A 67 9.12 -14.94 5.79
C GLY A 67 10.13 -14.53 6.85
N ALA A 68 11.07 -15.43 7.17
CA ALA A 68 12.20 -15.17 8.06
C ALA A 68 11.80 -14.57 9.43
N GLY A 69 10.68 -14.99 10.02
CA GLY A 69 10.24 -14.55 11.34
C GLY A 69 9.62 -13.15 11.37
N MET A 70 9.11 -12.65 10.23
CA MET A 70 8.40 -11.37 10.14
C MET A 70 6.90 -11.49 10.49
N GLU A 71 6.42 -12.67 10.85
CA GLU A 71 5.05 -12.88 11.31
C GLU A 71 4.79 -12.16 12.64
N VAL A 72 3.63 -11.50 12.74
CA VAL A 72 3.22 -10.76 13.95
C VAL A 72 1.74 -10.98 14.25
N ALA A 73 1.41 -11.08 15.54
CA ALA A 73 0.01 -11.08 16.01
C ALA A 73 -0.53 -9.66 16.27
N GLY A 74 0.36 -8.69 16.44
CA GLY A 74 0.03 -7.29 16.74
C GLY A 74 0.99 -6.35 16.02
N GLN A 75 1.68 -5.50 16.79
CA GLN A 75 2.77 -4.67 16.29
C GLN A 75 4.07 -5.49 16.22
N ALA A 76 4.90 -5.22 15.22
CA ALA A 76 6.25 -5.77 15.08
C ALA A 76 7.16 -5.36 16.24
N SER A 77 8.08 -6.25 16.62
CA SER A 77 9.13 -5.93 17.59
C SER A 77 10.14 -4.94 17.00
N ALA A 78 10.95 -4.29 17.85
CA ALA A 78 11.99 -3.38 17.38
C ALA A 78 12.98 -4.06 16.41
N GLU A 79 13.30 -5.34 16.64
CA GLU A 79 14.18 -6.13 15.78
C GLU A 79 13.54 -6.40 14.41
N GLN A 80 12.24 -6.72 14.37
CA GLN A 80 11.50 -6.90 13.12
C GLN A 80 11.40 -5.57 12.35
N THR A 81 11.07 -4.48 13.04
CA THR A 81 11.01 -3.14 12.46
C THR A 81 12.35 -2.71 11.87
N ALA A 82 13.46 -2.94 12.57
CA ALA A 82 14.81 -2.59 12.11
C ALA A 82 15.23 -3.30 10.81
N ARG A 83 14.56 -4.42 10.46
CA ARG A 83 14.79 -5.14 9.20
C ARG A 83 14.03 -4.55 8.03
N LEU A 84 12.98 -3.76 8.25
CA LEU A 84 12.23 -3.10 7.18
C LEU A 84 13.06 -1.95 6.58
N VAL A 85 13.20 -1.94 5.26
CA VAL A 85 13.96 -0.92 4.53
C VAL A 85 13.11 -0.13 3.54
N GLY A 86 11.91 -0.61 3.24
CA GLY A 86 10.97 0.06 2.35
C GLY A 86 9.54 -0.36 2.63
N ILE A 87 8.65 0.61 2.71
CA ILE A 87 7.23 0.40 2.97
C ILE A 87 6.47 1.31 2.01
N PHE A 88 5.75 0.70 1.05
CA PHE A 88 5.11 1.41 -0.05
C PHE A 88 3.63 1.03 -0.11
N GLY A 89 2.74 2.02 0.08
CA GLY A 89 1.30 1.82 0.04
C GLY A 89 0.60 2.77 -0.93
N LYS A 90 -0.56 2.34 -1.41
CA LYS A 90 -1.53 3.16 -2.15
C LYS A 90 -2.81 3.31 -1.34
N SER A 91 -3.35 4.52 -1.31
CA SER A 91 -4.61 4.85 -0.62
C SER A 91 -5.54 5.69 -1.47
N GLU A 92 -6.84 5.56 -1.23
CA GLU A 92 -7.86 6.51 -1.67
C GLU A 92 -8.98 6.57 -0.63
N ALA A 93 -9.66 7.71 -0.53
CA ALA A 93 -10.96 7.72 0.13
C ALA A 93 -11.93 6.91 -0.74
N ASP A 94 -12.65 5.95 -0.15
CA ASP A 94 -13.56 5.10 -0.89
C ASP A 94 -14.62 5.96 -1.58
N PRO A 95 -14.73 5.95 -2.93
CA PRO A 95 -15.67 6.80 -3.65
C PRO A 95 -17.14 6.47 -3.37
N ARG A 96 -17.43 5.33 -2.72
CA ARG A 96 -18.77 4.98 -2.23
C ARG A 96 -19.15 5.76 -0.95
N GLY A 97 -18.19 6.44 -0.31
CA GLY A 97 -18.41 7.26 0.89
C GLY A 97 -18.48 6.47 2.19
N GLU A 98 -18.18 5.17 2.16
CA GLU A 98 -18.28 4.27 3.31
C GLU A 98 -17.05 3.37 3.46
N ILE A 99 -16.70 3.06 4.70
CA ILE A 99 -15.73 2.01 5.04
C ILE A 99 -16.43 1.03 5.98
N ARG A 100 -16.51 -0.25 5.58
CA ARG A 100 -17.20 -1.32 6.33
C ARG A 100 -18.65 -0.94 6.74
N GLY A 101 -19.36 -0.29 5.82
CA GLY A 101 -20.75 0.14 6.01
C GLY A 101 -20.93 1.38 6.89
N GLN A 102 -19.84 2.08 7.25
CA GLN A 102 -19.89 3.33 8.00
C GLN A 102 -19.50 4.50 7.11
N ARG A 103 -20.37 5.51 7.03
CA ARG A 103 -20.12 6.74 6.29
C ARG A 103 -18.88 7.46 6.81
N HIS A 104 -18.01 7.92 5.90
CA HIS A 104 -16.92 8.84 6.21
C HIS A 104 -17.15 10.22 5.59
N THR A 105 -16.39 11.22 6.01
CA THR A 105 -16.50 12.62 5.52
C THR A 105 -15.43 13.01 4.52
N MET A 106 -14.44 12.15 4.26
CA MET A 106 -13.24 12.50 3.49
C MET A 106 -13.49 13.12 2.09
N LEU A 107 -14.62 12.79 1.45
CA LEU A 107 -14.96 13.29 0.10
C LEU A 107 -15.86 14.54 0.12
N THR A 108 -16.43 14.87 1.28
CA THR A 108 -17.38 15.97 1.46
C THR A 108 -16.84 17.03 2.40
N ASP A 109 -15.55 16.94 2.74
CA ASP A 109 -14.88 17.89 3.61
C ASP A 109 -14.25 18.98 2.75
N ASP A 110 -14.73 20.21 2.93
CA ASP A 110 -14.27 21.38 2.16
C ASP A 110 -12.95 21.97 2.71
N ASP A 111 -12.55 21.59 3.93
CA ASP A 111 -11.38 22.12 4.61
C ASP A 111 -10.13 21.26 4.32
N ILE A 112 -10.29 19.93 4.28
CA ILE A 112 -9.20 18.96 4.14
C ILE A 112 -9.47 18.00 2.98
N SER A 113 -8.60 18.00 1.97
CA SER A 113 -8.68 17.06 0.85
C SER A 113 -8.68 15.59 1.30
N ASP A 114 -9.54 14.80 0.65
CA ASP A 114 -9.61 13.33 0.65
C ASP A 114 -8.23 12.63 0.62
N THR A 115 -7.30 13.16 -0.18
CA THR A 115 -5.95 12.60 -0.30
C THR A 115 -5.13 12.76 0.99
N ARG A 116 -5.34 13.83 1.76
CA ARG A 116 -4.68 14.02 3.05
C ARG A 116 -5.22 13.04 4.09
N TYR A 117 -6.54 12.87 4.15
CA TYR A 117 -7.17 11.89 5.03
C TYR A 117 -6.72 10.48 4.73
N SER A 118 -6.89 10.03 3.49
CA SER A 118 -6.58 8.65 3.09
C SER A 118 -5.11 8.30 3.35
N ARG A 119 -4.19 9.23 3.07
CA ARG A 119 -2.76 9.05 3.37
C ARG A 119 -2.52 8.92 4.87
N CYS A 120 -3.12 9.79 5.67
CA CYS A 120 -2.97 9.77 7.13
C CYS A 120 -3.50 8.46 7.72
N VAL A 121 -4.73 8.07 7.37
CA VAL A 121 -5.38 6.85 7.86
C VAL A 121 -4.55 5.61 7.51
N LEU A 122 -4.20 5.42 6.24
CA LEU A 122 -3.46 4.23 5.84
C LEU A 122 -2.05 4.21 6.47
N ALA A 123 -1.35 5.36 6.50
CA ALA A 123 -0.04 5.44 7.15
C ALA A 123 -0.12 5.07 8.63
N SER A 124 -1.13 5.53 9.36
CA SER A 124 -1.33 5.16 10.77
C SER A 124 -1.63 3.67 10.96
N VAL A 125 -2.46 3.08 10.10
CA VAL A 125 -2.77 1.64 10.15
C VAL A 125 -1.51 0.82 9.90
N VAL A 126 -0.73 1.15 8.87
CA VAL A 126 0.53 0.46 8.56
C VAL A 126 1.53 0.66 9.69
N ALA A 127 1.73 1.89 10.17
CA ALA A 127 2.63 2.22 11.29
C ALA A 127 2.28 1.45 12.55
N SER A 128 0.99 1.28 12.85
CA SER A 128 0.53 0.53 14.03
C SER A 128 0.96 -0.94 14.00
N VAL A 129 1.14 -1.52 12.80
CA VAL A 129 1.57 -2.91 12.61
C VAL A 129 3.08 -3.00 12.51
N VAL A 130 3.73 -2.13 11.75
CA VAL A 130 5.17 -2.24 11.44
C VAL A 130 6.07 -1.57 12.46
N GLY A 131 5.53 -0.74 13.35
CA GLY A 131 6.30 -0.05 14.40
C GLY A 131 7.16 1.11 13.91
N ASP A 132 6.96 1.58 12.66
CA ASP A 132 7.72 2.68 12.05
C ASP A 132 6.78 3.66 11.35
N THR A 133 7.21 4.93 11.27
CA THR A 133 6.54 5.99 10.52
C THR A 133 7.28 6.38 9.24
N ALA A 134 8.46 5.81 8.98
CA ALA A 134 9.19 5.91 7.71
C ALA A 134 8.48 5.12 6.60
N ILE A 135 7.30 5.60 6.21
CA ILE A 135 6.35 4.94 5.32
C ILE A 135 6.09 5.83 4.11
N TYR A 136 6.20 5.24 2.92
CA TYR A 136 5.73 5.88 1.69
C TYR A 136 4.27 5.48 1.43
N ILE A 137 3.33 6.39 1.69
CA ILE A 137 1.93 6.24 1.22
C ILE A 137 1.64 7.25 0.12
N SER A 138 1.34 6.73 -1.07
CA SER A 138 0.86 7.52 -2.21
C SER A 138 -0.67 7.43 -2.31
N THR A 139 -1.30 8.49 -2.77
CA THR A 139 -2.76 8.62 -2.86
C THR A 139 -3.24 8.37 -4.29
N ARG A 140 -4.56 8.35 -4.53
CA ARG A 140 -5.17 8.11 -5.86
C ARG A 140 -4.89 6.69 -6.33
N SER A 141 -5.60 5.72 -5.74
CA SER A 141 -5.44 4.29 -5.98
C SER A 141 -6.42 3.73 -7.01
N GLU A 142 -6.88 4.56 -7.95
CA GLU A 142 -7.74 4.13 -9.05
C GLU A 142 -7.05 3.00 -9.81
N HIS A 143 -7.69 1.83 -9.86
CA HIS A 143 -7.14 0.59 -10.45
C HIS A 143 -5.84 0.05 -9.79
N HIS A 144 -5.47 0.52 -8.59
CA HIS A 144 -4.33 0.05 -7.79
C HIS A 144 -4.82 -0.76 -6.59
N GLY A 145 -5.34 -1.96 -6.85
CA GLY A 145 -6.12 -2.74 -5.88
C GLY A 145 -7.63 -2.53 -6.06
N PRO A 146 -8.45 -3.16 -5.21
CA PRO A 146 -9.90 -3.02 -5.24
C PRO A 146 -10.33 -1.60 -4.83
N LEU A 147 -11.52 -1.19 -5.25
CA LEU A 147 -12.12 0.11 -4.90
C LEU A 147 -12.16 0.35 -3.39
N GLY A 148 -11.62 1.48 -2.95
CA GLY A 148 -11.52 1.86 -1.53
C GLY A 148 -10.40 1.15 -0.76
N GLY A 149 -9.71 0.21 -1.42
CA GLY A 149 -8.54 -0.51 -0.92
C GLY A 149 -7.25 0.07 -1.45
N GLY A 150 -6.27 -0.80 -1.65
CA GLY A 150 -4.96 -0.39 -2.15
C GLY A 150 -3.97 -1.53 -2.29
N THR A 151 -2.79 -1.23 -2.82
CA THR A 151 -1.63 -2.12 -2.78
C THR A 151 -0.71 -1.77 -1.61
N LEU A 152 -0.07 -2.77 -1.03
CA LEU A 152 1.02 -2.61 -0.07
C LEU A 152 2.21 -3.46 -0.51
N ALA A 153 3.41 -2.92 -0.46
CA ALA A 153 4.65 -3.65 -0.65
C ALA A 153 5.65 -3.31 0.46
N LEU A 154 6.29 -4.33 1.00
CA LEU A 154 7.29 -4.23 2.06
C LEU A 154 8.60 -4.82 1.54
N ILE A 155 9.70 -4.16 1.86
CA ILE A 155 11.06 -4.65 1.60
C ILE A 155 11.74 -4.82 2.95
N ALA A 156 12.35 -5.98 3.18
CA ALA A 156 13.07 -6.28 4.40
C ALA A 156 14.41 -6.96 4.14
N ARG A 157 15.31 -6.83 5.11
CA ARG A 157 16.48 -7.68 5.23
C ARG A 157 16.10 -9.08 5.74
N VAL A 158 16.63 -10.10 5.10
CA VAL A 158 16.61 -11.49 5.54
C VAL A 158 18.04 -11.99 5.65
N ASP A 159 18.29 -12.94 6.53
CA ASP A 159 19.62 -13.57 6.62
C ASP A 159 20.00 -14.14 5.24
N GLU A 160 21.27 -13.99 4.84
CA GLU A 160 21.75 -14.43 3.52
C GLU A 160 21.43 -15.92 3.30
N VAL A 161 20.88 -16.25 2.11
CA VAL A 161 20.62 -17.61 1.65
C VAL A 161 21.87 -18.24 1.05
#